data_AF-A0A7S3YXP7-F1
#
_entry.id   AF-A0A7S3YXP7-F1
#
_cell.length_a   1.000
_cell.length_b   1.000
_cell.length_c   1.000
_cell.angle_alpha   90.00
_cell.angle_beta   90.00
_cell.angle_gamma   90.00
#
_symmetry.space_group_name_H-M   'P 1'
#
loop_
_entity.id
_entity.type
_entity.pdbx_description
1 polymer ?
#
loop_
_entity_poly.entity_id
_entity_poly.type
_entity_poly.pdbx_seq_one_letter_code
_entity_poly.pdbx_strand_id
1 'polypeptide(L)'
;MAAASFVAAILLSSPLPARSDLPIHCVHDQIFGKWKLEFSEATEKRQTCGYKSPDVNAQHFKDYSYKFATVETSVVDVSPPQMIDKEDINSNGYRGDLPWTLVYDEGLHFSVDGKNAFAFFDYAPRNHNLMMDFPEAYESNCHKTRTGWFHTMDNGVMKYGCFKANLVARRGASMSFLASSSTLEPEDSSPTIASPTSYVHVRKPMEDSSENFQFNLSYIDSVNSDPESTWTAHPHEQMHDSITKHQAYRMLGVSKYEKPNHGWDRRTYHHRETANLHLPQYVSLIQKEAVEQLPKHFDWRDHIEDMGAIDQGACGSCYAVSTTMMCSIRRKIAEMKQSEGDLRLMQTNARSKQKTKISFSSEDKMSAQDVLNCSPTNQGCEGGYPFLVGWHSYRHGITTRSKVSYLGVDLKDRCDASHPRVKSKGYGYIGGHYGAATNDALMLDIFHHGPAAVGIDTPSSLFSYRSGIFKCHNTRHEGSNLKNLKAWEATNHAVLVYGWGETKKGHKYWILKNSWGSFWGENGFFRISRDGKDACAVLSMPVGVYYR
;
A
#
# COMPACT_ATOMS: atom_id res chain seq x y z
N MET A 1 58.22 14.95 16.35
CA MET A 1 56.92 14.39 16.79
C MET A 1 55.96 15.55 16.97
N ALA A 2 55.04 15.75 16.04
CA ALA A 2 53.97 16.74 16.14
C ALA A 2 52.68 16.04 15.67
N ALA A 3 51.74 15.87 16.58
CA ALA A 3 50.44 15.25 16.31
C ALA A 3 49.45 16.35 15.89
N ALA A 4 48.97 16.28 14.66
CA ALA A 4 47.87 17.11 14.17
C ALA A 4 46.54 16.42 14.49
N SER A 5 45.73 17.04 15.35
CA SER A 5 44.36 16.63 15.62
C SER A 5 43.44 17.19 14.52
N PHE A 6 42.77 16.29 13.79
CA PHE A 6 41.66 16.66 12.91
C PHE A 6 40.38 16.82 13.75
N VAL A 7 39.91 18.05 13.90
CA VAL A 7 38.56 18.33 14.43
C VAL A 7 37.59 18.19 13.25
N ALA A 8 36.78 17.13 13.26
CA ALA A 8 35.67 16.98 12.34
C ALA A 8 34.58 18.00 12.71
N ALA A 9 34.31 18.94 11.81
CA ALA A 9 33.18 19.84 11.92
C ALA A 9 31.88 19.04 11.76
N ILE A 10 31.18 18.82 12.87
CA ILE A 10 29.81 18.31 12.87
C ILE A 10 28.92 19.44 12.36
N LEU A 11 28.57 19.38 11.07
CA LEU A 11 27.47 20.15 10.52
C LEU A 11 26.18 19.65 11.18
N LEU A 12 25.70 20.40 12.17
CA LEU A 12 24.35 20.29 12.71
C LEU A 12 23.35 20.64 11.60
N SER A 13 22.99 19.65 10.79
CA SER A 13 21.79 19.74 9.96
C SER A 13 20.58 19.78 10.90
N SER A 14 19.88 20.91 10.94
CA SER A 14 18.58 21.02 11.57
C SER A 14 17.66 19.91 11.03
N PRO A 15 16.98 19.13 11.89
CA PRO A 15 16.11 18.06 11.45
C PRO A 15 14.90 18.70 10.75
N LEU A 16 14.87 18.62 9.42
CA LEU A 16 13.65 18.88 8.67
C LEU A 16 12.56 17.94 9.21
N PRO A 17 11.35 18.43 9.51
CA PRO A 17 10.28 17.58 10.01
C PRO A 17 9.90 16.57 8.93
N ALA A 18 10.30 15.32 9.16
CA ALA A 18 9.97 14.21 8.30
C ALA A 18 8.46 13.95 8.37
N ARG A 19 7.80 14.07 7.23
CA ARG A 19 6.35 13.92 7.04
C ARG A 19 6.05 12.42 6.93
N SER A 20 4.78 12.01 6.99
CA SER A 20 4.40 10.66 6.55
C SER A 20 3.06 10.71 5.85
N ASP A 21 2.93 9.94 4.76
CA ASP A 21 1.88 9.86 3.75
C ASP A 21 1.39 11.21 3.20
N LEU A 22 0.91 11.21 1.96
CA LEU A 22 0.39 12.45 1.38
C LEU A 22 -0.90 12.83 2.14
N PRO A 23 -1.17 14.13 2.38
CA PRO A 23 -2.36 14.58 3.09
C PRO A 23 -3.58 14.56 2.14
N ILE A 24 -3.81 13.42 1.51
CA ILE A 24 -4.90 13.15 0.58
C ILE A 24 -5.84 12.16 1.26
N HIS A 25 -7.14 12.38 1.12
CA HIS A 25 -8.14 11.38 1.46
C HIS A 25 -9.31 11.48 0.48
N CYS A 26 -9.37 10.54 -0.45
CA CYS A 26 -10.41 10.45 -1.47
C CYS A 26 -10.95 9.02 -1.56
N VAL A 27 -12.25 8.85 -1.34
CA VAL A 27 -12.90 7.54 -1.27
C VAL A 27 -13.79 7.28 -2.50
N HIS A 28 -14.15 6.01 -2.70
CA HIS A 28 -14.93 5.51 -3.85
C HIS A 28 -16.11 6.41 -4.26
N ASP A 29 -16.96 6.78 -3.31
CA ASP A 29 -18.19 7.53 -3.59
C ASP A 29 -17.93 8.94 -4.15
N GLN A 30 -16.73 9.50 -3.94
CA GLN A 30 -16.37 10.84 -4.39
C GLN A 30 -15.83 10.88 -5.82
N ILE A 31 -15.37 9.73 -6.32
CA ILE A 31 -14.65 9.63 -7.59
C ILE A 31 -15.51 9.04 -8.71
N PHE A 32 -16.74 8.61 -8.40
CA PHE A 32 -17.60 7.98 -9.41
C PHE A 32 -18.12 8.98 -10.46
N GLY A 33 -17.94 8.63 -11.73
CA GLY A 33 -18.39 9.36 -12.90
C GLY A 33 -17.43 9.24 -14.07
N LYS A 34 -17.65 10.05 -15.11
CA LYS A 34 -16.80 10.08 -16.31
C LYS A 34 -15.55 10.91 -16.04
N TRP A 35 -14.39 10.32 -16.27
CA TRP A 35 -13.08 10.97 -16.17
C TRP A 35 -12.50 11.17 -17.56
N LYS A 36 -12.00 12.38 -17.84
CA LYS A 36 -11.15 12.68 -18.98
C LYS A 36 -9.69 12.48 -18.57
N LEU A 37 -9.01 11.60 -19.28
CA LEU A 37 -7.59 11.33 -19.16
C LEU A 37 -6.87 12.09 -20.27
N GLU A 38 -5.78 12.75 -19.93
CA GLU A 38 -4.92 13.48 -20.86
C GLU A 38 -3.51 12.92 -20.76
N PHE A 39 -2.91 12.55 -21.88
CA PHE A 39 -1.59 11.93 -21.97
C PHE A 39 -0.61 12.82 -22.72
N SER A 40 0.64 12.85 -22.26
CA SER A 40 1.77 13.40 -23.00
C SER A 40 2.26 12.43 -24.07
N GLU A 41 3.19 12.89 -24.91
CA GLU A 41 3.94 12.01 -25.80
C GLU A 41 4.64 10.89 -25.00
N ALA A 42 4.61 9.67 -25.55
CA ALA A 42 5.26 8.51 -24.97
C ALA A 42 6.67 8.35 -25.56
N THR A 43 7.67 8.25 -24.69
CA THR A 43 9.09 8.17 -25.05
C THR A 43 9.75 6.95 -24.40
N GLU A 44 10.86 6.45 -24.95
CA GLU A 44 11.60 5.36 -24.29
C GLU A 44 12.28 5.81 -22.99
N LYS A 45 12.55 7.12 -22.86
CA LYS A 45 13.11 7.70 -21.63
C LYS A 45 12.01 7.93 -20.60
N ARG A 46 12.24 7.45 -19.39
CA ARG A 46 11.32 7.70 -18.27
C ARG A 46 11.26 9.20 -17.95
N GLN A 47 10.04 9.71 -17.85
CA GLN A 47 9.76 11.08 -17.45
C GLN A 47 9.59 11.16 -15.93
N THR A 48 10.10 12.24 -15.32
CA THR A 48 9.92 12.48 -13.89
C THR A 48 8.53 13.03 -13.57
N CYS A 49 7.85 13.63 -14.56
CA CYS A 49 6.53 14.24 -14.43
C CYS A 49 6.45 15.28 -13.29
N GLY A 50 7.57 15.95 -12.99
CA GLY A 50 7.66 16.97 -11.95
C GLY A 50 7.99 16.46 -10.55
N TYR A 51 8.24 15.15 -10.37
CA TYR A 51 8.56 14.54 -9.07
C TYR A 51 10.05 14.25 -8.91
N LYS A 52 10.49 14.16 -7.66
CA LYS A 52 11.79 13.59 -7.28
C LYS A 52 11.65 12.11 -6.90
N SER A 53 12.80 11.45 -6.74
CA SER A 53 12.91 10.06 -6.31
C SER A 53 13.80 9.97 -5.06
N PRO A 54 13.28 9.55 -3.89
CA PRO A 54 11.86 9.27 -3.62
C PRO A 54 10.98 10.52 -3.67
N ASP A 55 9.66 10.33 -3.68
CA ASP A 55 8.70 11.44 -3.65
C ASP A 55 8.83 12.24 -2.35
N VAL A 56 8.66 13.57 -2.43
CA VAL A 56 8.72 14.46 -1.27
C VAL A 56 7.56 15.44 -1.32
N ASN A 57 6.60 15.25 -0.41
CA ASN A 57 5.36 16.04 -0.33
C ASN A 57 5.60 17.56 -0.39
N ALA A 58 6.61 18.08 0.33
CA ALA A 58 6.91 19.52 0.35
C ALA A 58 7.19 20.13 -1.03
N GLN A 59 7.66 19.31 -1.98
CA GLN A 59 8.03 19.77 -3.32
C GLN A 59 6.83 19.93 -4.24
N HIS A 60 5.69 19.32 -3.91
CA HIS A 60 4.45 19.48 -4.68
C HIS A 60 3.96 20.93 -4.68
N PHE A 61 4.48 21.77 -3.78
CA PHE A 61 4.07 23.16 -3.59
C PHE A 61 5.16 24.22 -3.83
N LYS A 62 6.44 23.83 -3.83
CA LYS A 62 7.55 24.80 -3.87
C LYS A 62 8.13 25.02 -5.27
N ASP A 63 8.05 24.05 -6.20
CA ASP A 63 8.71 24.16 -7.53
C ASP A 63 8.10 23.21 -8.59
N TYR A 64 6.78 23.12 -8.69
CA TYR A 64 6.16 22.25 -9.70
C TYR A 64 6.18 22.89 -11.10
N SER A 65 7.26 22.70 -11.84
CA SER A 65 7.53 23.35 -13.14
C SER A 65 7.32 22.44 -14.36
N TYR A 66 6.66 21.29 -14.21
CA TYR A 66 6.47 20.36 -15.33
C TYR A 66 5.48 20.93 -16.37
N LYS A 67 5.98 21.24 -17.56
CA LYS A 67 5.15 21.65 -18.70
C LYS A 67 4.50 20.42 -19.33
N PHE A 68 3.22 20.23 -19.01
CA PHE A 68 2.41 19.16 -19.57
C PHE A 68 1.80 19.58 -20.91
N ALA A 69 2.06 18.83 -21.98
CA ALA A 69 1.41 19.01 -23.27
C ALA A 69 0.56 17.77 -23.60
N THR A 70 -0.75 17.96 -23.75
CA THR A 70 -1.68 16.90 -24.11
C THR A 70 -1.55 16.56 -25.59
N VAL A 71 -1.24 15.31 -25.92
CA VAL A 71 -1.22 14.80 -27.30
C VAL A 71 -2.33 13.78 -27.57
N GLU A 72 -2.84 13.16 -26.51
CA GLU A 72 -3.90 12.15 -26.59
C GLU A 72 -4.84 12.31 -25.39
N THR A 73 -6.13 12.02 -25.60
CA THR A 73 -7.12 12.01 -24.54
C THR A 73 -8.01 10.77 -24.62
N SER A 74 -8.35 10.21 -23.47
CA SER A 74 -9.33 9.13 -23.34
C SER A 74 -10.42 9.53 -22.34
N VAL A 75 -11.60 8.91 -22.42
CA VAL A 75 -12.66 9.09 -21.43
C VAL A 75 -13.01 7.72 -20.86
N VAL A 76 -13.00 7.60 -19.53
CA VAL A 76 -13.33 6.36 -18.83
C VAL A 76 -14.48 6.62 -17.86
N ASP A 77 -15.40 5.66 -17.74
CA ASP A 77 -16.42 5.69 -16.70
C ASP A 77 -15.88 5.00 -15.45
N VAL A 78 -15.68 5.78 -14.39
CA VAL A 78 -15.36 5.29 -13.06
C VAL A 78 -16.69 5.03 -12.37
N SER A 79 -17.23 3.83 -12.52
CA SER A 79 -18.40 3.35 -11.80
C SER A 79 -17.97 2.50 -10.61
N PRO A 80 -18.83 2.21 -9.61
CA PRO A 80 -18.56 1.14 -8.66
C PRO A 80 -18.05 -0.09 -9.41
N PRO A 81 -16.93 -0.66 -8.96
CA PRO A 81 -16.34 -1.79 -9.65
C PRO A 81 -17.43 -2.87 -9.76
N GLN A 82 -17.73 -3.28 -11.00
CA GLN A 82 -18.67 -4.37 -11.20
C GLN A 82 -18.03 -5.61 -10.58
N MET A 83 -18.79 -6.33 -9.75
CA MET A 83 -18.39 -7.66 -9.29
C MET A 83 -18.05 -8.50 -10.52
N ILE A 84 -16.85 -9.07 -10.52
CA ILE A 84 -16.22 -9.75 -11.67
C ILE A 84 -17.07 -10.93 -12.13
N ASP A 85 -17.36 -11.05 -13.43
CA ASP A 85 -18.08 -12.20 -13.96
C ASP A 85 -17.21 -13.48 -13.94
N LYS A 86 -17.86 -14.65 -13.84
CA LYS A 86 -17.22 -15.96 -13.66
C LYS A 86 -16.22 -16.30 -14.77
N GLU A 87 -16.44 -15.78 -15.98
CA GLU A 87 -15.64 -16.05 -17.18
C GLU A 87 -14.36 -15.20 -17.28
N ASP A 88 -14.22 -14.20 -16.41
CA ASP A 88 -13.14 -13.21 -16.46
C ASP A 88 -11.99 -13.49 -15.49
N ILE A 89 -12.09 -14.53 -14.67
CA ILE A 89 -11.06 -14.96 -13.71
C ILE A 89 -10.25 -16.08 -14.36
N ASN A 90 -8.94 -15.87 -14.56
CA ASN A 90 -8.08 -16.95 -15.05
C ASN A 90 -7.93 -18.07 -13.98
N SER A 91 -7.39 -19.23 -14.36
CA SER A 91 -7.21 -20.39 -13.48
C SER A 91 -6.38 -20.12 -12.22
N ASN A 92 -5.69 -18.97 -12.14
CA ASN A 92 -4.85 -18.56 -11.02
C ASN A 92 -5.49 -17.44 -10.17
N GLY A 93 -6.78 -17.14 -10.37
CA GLY A 93 -7.53 -16.18 -9.57
C GLY A 93 -7.26 -14.70 -9.87
N TYR A 94 -6.56 -14.39 -10.97
CA TYR A 94 -6.14 -13.03 -11.32
C TYR A 94 -6.77 -12.54 -12.62
N ARG A 95 -7.16 -11.26 -12.68
CA ARG A 95 -7.33 -10.52 -13.95
C ARG A 95 -6.69 -9.13 -13.80
N GLY A 96 -5.88 -8.73 -14.77
CA GLY A 96 -5.17 -7.45 -14.80
C GLY A 96 -5.89 -6.31 -15.53
N ASP A 97 -7.14 -6.52 -15.96
CA ASP A 97 -7.80 -5.67 -16.96
C ASP A 97 -8.96 -4.83 -16.41
N LEU A 98 -8.95 -4.50 -15.11
CA LEU A 98 -9.88 -3.48 -14.63
C LEU A 98 -9.43 -2.11 -15.14
N PRO A 99 -10.34 -1.30 -15.73
CA PRO A 99 -9.98 -0.03 -16.32
C PRO A 99 -9.48 0.98 -15.30
N TRP A 100 -9.82 0.78 -14.02
CA TRP A 100 -9.37 1.64 -12.92
C TRP A 100 -9.36 0.91 -11.57
N THR A 101 -8.58 1.42 -10.62
CA THR A 101 -8.69 1.12 -9.18
C THR A 101 -8.22 2.33 -8.39
N LEU A 102 -8.79 2.53 -7.19
CA LEU A 102 -8.15 3.37 -6.18
C LEU A 102 -6.82 2.75 -5.74
N VAL A 103 -5.85 3.60 -5.41
CA VAL A 103 -4.69 3.24 -4.61
C VAL A 103 -4.94 3.80 -3.22
N TYR A 104 -5.53 2.96 -2.36
CA TYR A 104 -6.05 3.34 -1.05
C TYR A 104 -6.98 4.58 -1.12
N ASP A 105 -6.62 5.69 -0.49
CA ASP A 105 -7.33 6.97 -0.57
C ASP A 105 -6.51 8.08 -1.24
N GLU A 106 -5.31 7.78 -1.74
CA GLU A 106 -4.36 8.81 -2.20
C GLU A 106 -4.31 8.99 -3.71
N GLY A 107 -4.67 7.97 -4.49
CA GLY A 107 -4.47 8.02 -5.94
C GLY A 107 -5.40 7.14 -6.76
N LEU A 108 -5.31 7.36 -8.07
CA LEU A 108 -6.02 6.60 -9.09
C LEU A 108 -5.03 5.91 -10.01
N HIS A 109 -5.27 4.61 -10.22
CA HIS A 109 -4.64 3.83 -11.25
C HIS A 109 -5.65 3.55 -12.36
N PHE A 110 -5.25 3.72 -13.61
CA PHE A 110 -6.03 3.41 -14.82
C PHE A 110 -5.28 2.42 -15.72
N SER A 111 -6.03 1.52 -16.35
CA SER A 111 -5.57 0.64 -17.43
C SER A 111 -6.51 0.83 -18.63
N VAL A 112 -6.15 1.75 -19.54
CA VAL A 112 -7.02 2.20 -20.64
C VAL A 112 -6.21 2.33 -21.92
N ASP A 113 -6.72 1.81 -23.04
CA ASP A 113 -6.09 1.90 -24.37
C ASP A 113 -4.62 1.41 -24.39
N GLY A 114 -4.35 0.30 -23.69
CA GLY A 114 -3.01 -0.28 -23.55
C GLY A 114 -2.05 0.52 -22.66
N LYS A 115 -2.51 1.62 -22.05
CA LYS A 115 -1.75 2.47 -21.15
C LYS A 115 -2.08 2.12 -19.70
N ASN A 116 -1.05 1.93 -18.89
CA ASN A 116 -1.19 1.86 -17.44
C ASN A 116 -0.73 3.19 -16.87
N ALA A 117 -1.59 3.85 -16.08
CA ALA A 117 -1.40 5.22 -15.65
C ALA A 117 -1.72 5.37 -14.15
N PHE A 118 -0.83 6.01 -13.38
CA PHE A 118 -1.03 6.27 -11.94
C PHE A 118 -0.74 7.73 -11.57
N ALA A 119 -1.70 8.37 -10.89
CA ALA A 119 -1.53 9.71 -10.34
C ALA A 119 -2.15 9.80 -8.94
N PHE A 120 -1.52 10.59 -8.08
CA PHE A 120 -2.14 11.03 -6.82
C PHE A 120 -3.28 12.00 -7.10
N PHE A 121 -4.30 12.03 -6.25
CA PHE A 121 -5.30 13.09 -6.29
C PHE A 121 -4.64 14.45 -6.07
N ASP A 122 -5.24 15.49 -6.63
CA ASP A 122 -4.79 16.85 -6.34
C ASP A 122 -5.14 17.22 -4.89
N TYR A 123 -4.28 18.03 -4.27
CA TYR A 123 -4.50 18.55 -2.92
C TYR A 123 -3.75 19.88 -2.73
N ALA A 124 -4.23 20.73 -1.83
CA ALA A 124 -3.65 22.04 -1.61
C ALA A 124 -3.65 22.43 -0.13
N PRO A 125 -2.69 23.25 0.34
CA PRO A 125 -2.74 23.82 1.68
C PRO A 125 -3.85 24.86 1.80
N ARG A 126 -4.55 24.89 2.94
CA ARG A 126 -5.70 25.78 3.16
C ARG A 126 -5.32 27.26 3.39
N ASN A 127 -4.12 27.53 3.94
CA ASN A 127 -3.63 28.88 4.18
C ASN A 127 -2.59 29.26 3.13
N HIS A 128 -2.89 30.29 2.33
CA HIS A 128 -2.01 30.84 1.27
C HIS A 128 -0.78 31.59 1.79
N ASN A 129 -0.57 31.68 3.11
CA ASN A 129 0.66 32.24 3.69
C ASN A 129 1.81 31.24 3.50
N LEU A 130 2.40 31.26 2.31
CA LEU A 130 3.60 30.54 1.89
C LEU A 130 4.86 30.88 2.72
N MET A 131 4.75 31.82 3.67
CA MET A 131 5.81 32.16 4.63
C MET A 131 5.87 31.21 5.83
N MET A 132 4.88 30.34 6.03
CA MET A 132 4.99 29.24 6.99
C MET A 132 5.37 27.95 6.24
N ASP A 133 6.46 27.31 6.64
CA ASP A 133 6.94 26.06 6.01
C ASP A 133 5.95 24.87 6.14
N PHE A 134 4.89 25.01 6.94
CA PHE A 134 3.96 23.93 7.30
C PHE A 134 2.50 24.43 7.45
N PRO A 135 1.65 24.25 6.44
CA PRO A 135 0.22 24.53 6.58
C PRO A 135 -0.44 23.50 7.51
N GLU A 136 -1.21 23.99 8.48
CA GLU A 136 -1.92 23.17 9.49
C GLU A 136 -3.01 22.27 8.89
N ALA A 137 -3.48 22.63 7.70
CA ALA A 137 -4.51 21.89 6.99
C ALA A 137 -4.29 21.81 5.49
N TYR A 138 -4.70 20.67 4.92
CA TYR A 138 -4.76 20.42 3.48
C TYR A 138 -6.20 20.12 3.06
N GLU A 139 -6.49 20.47 1.82
CA GLU A 139 -7.74 20.25 1.10
C GLU A 139 -7.52 19.22 0.00
N SER A 140 -8.28 18.11 0.02
CA SER A 140 -8.25 17.09 -1.03
C SER A 140 -9.21 17.44 -2.17
N ASN A 141 -8.71 17.43 -3.41
CA ASN A 141 -9.46 17.73 -4.62
C ASN A 141 -9.77 16.44 -5.40
N CYS A 142 -10.67 15.61 -4.87
CA CYS A 142 -10.96 14.26 -5.40
C CYS A 142 -11.58 14.19 -6.81
N HIS A 143 -11.86 15.34 -7.44
CA HIS A 143 -12.38 15.43 -8.80
C HIS A 143 -11.27 15.63 -9.86
N LYS A 144 -10.00 15.69 -9.45
CA LYS A 144 -8.86 15.84 -10.35
C LYS A 144 -7.60 15.23 -9.75
N THR A 145 -6.66 14.88 -10.61
CA THR A 145 -5.36 14.35 -10.19
C THR A 145 -4.27 15.41 -10.33
N ARG A 146 -3.16 15.20 -9.63
CA ARG A 146 -1.88 15.78 -10.06
C ARG A 146 -1.45 15.17 -11.39
N THR A 147 -0.41 15.70 -12.02
CA THR A 147 0.24 14.94 -13.10
C THR A 147 0.81 13.67 -12.49
N GLY A 148 0.52 12.53 -13.09
CA GLY A 148 1.15 11.26 -12.77
C GLY A 148 1.94 10.73 -13.95
N TRP A 149 2.15 9.43 -13.94
CA TRP A 149 2.96 8.73 -14.92
C TRP A 149 2.12 7.69 -15.64
N PHE A 150 2.38 7.50 -16.92
CA PHE A 150 1.88 6.32 -17.63
C PHE A 150 3.03 5.56 -18.30
N HIS A 151 2.75 4.32 -18.66
CA HIS A 151 3.57 3.55 -19.59
C HIS A 151 2.67 2.78 -20.55
N THR A 152 3.21 2.46 -21.72
CA THR A 152 2.55 1.67 -22.75
C THR A 152 3.57 0.79 -23.46
N MET A 153 3.08 -0.25 -24.13
CA MET A 153 3.90 -1.12 -24.98
C MET A 153 3.67 -0.74 -26.44
N ASP A 154 4.74 -0.38 -27.13
CA ASP A 154 4.73 -0.08 -28.56
C ASP A 154 5.75 -1.00 -29.25
N ASN A 155 5.28 -1.89 -30.12
CA ASN A 155 6.12 -2.87 -30.85
C ASN A 155 7.10 -3.65 -29.94
N GLY A 156 6.65 -4.05 -28.74
CA GLY A 156 7.47 -4.79 -27.77
C GLY A 156 8.44 -3.91 -26.96
N VAL A 157 8.48 -2.60 -27.19
CA VAL A 157 9.27 -1.63 -26.43
C VAL A 157 8.37 -0.87 -25.45
N MET A 158 8.81 -0.76 -24.20
CA MET A 158 8.08 -0.01 -23.18
C MET A 158 8.37 1.49 -23.32
N LYS A 159 7.32 2.28 -23.56
CA LYS A 159 7.36 3.73 -23.60
C LYS A 159 6.70 4.33 -22.37
N TYR A 160 7.13 5.54 -21.99
CA TYR A 160 6.73 6.25 -20.78
C TYR A 160 6.36 7.69 -21.11
N GLY A 161 5.39 8.20 -20.38
CA GLY A 161 5.03 9.61 -20.40
C GLY A 161 4.33 10.02 -19.12
N CYS A 162 3.80 11.23 -19.13
CA CYS A 162 3.05 11.81 -18.04
C CYS A 162 1.56 11.84 -18.40
N PHE A 163 0.68 11.78 -17.41
CA PHE A 163 -0.76 11.96 -17.65
C PHE A 163 -1.38 12.75 -16.51
N LYS A 164 -2.58 13.28 -16.74
CA LYS A 164 -3.45 13.83 -15.68
C LYS A 164 -4.88 13.43 -15.97
N ALA A 165 -5.74 13.42 -14.96
CA ALA A 165 -7.14 13.07 -15.12
C ALA A 165 -8.04 14.05 -14.36
N ASN A 166 -9.20 14.35 -14.96
CA ASN A 166 -10.21 15.21 -14.36
C ASN A 166 -11.59 14.56 -14.51
N LEU A 167 -12.40 14.62 -13.45
CA LEU A 167 -13.80 14.22 -13.49
C LEU A 167 -14.59 15.26 -14.29
N VAL A 168 -15.22 14.83 -15.39
CA VAL A 168 -15.98 15.70 -16.30
C VAL A 168 -17.50 15.57 -16.15
N ALA A 169 -17.98 14.46 -15.57
CA ALA A 169 -19.40 14.30 -15.26
C ALA A 169 -19.59 13.34 -14.08
N ARG A 170 -20.40 13.70 -13.07
CA ARG A 170 -20.75 12.81 -11.95
C ARG A 170 -21.83 11.81 -12.36
N ARG A 171 -21.78 10.61 -11.77
CA ARG A 171 -22.81 9.58 -11.97
C ARG A 171 -24.18 10.09 -11.49
N GLY A 172 -25.19 10.08 -12.37
CA GLY A 172 -26.56 10.57 -12.08
C GLY A 172 -26.86 12.01 -12.50
N ALA A 173 -25.90 12.77 -13.02
CA ALA A 173 -26.20 14.04 -13.68
C ALA A 173 -26.84 13.77 -15.06
N SER A 174 -28.06 14.28 -15.29
CA SER A 174 -28.72 14.25 -16.60
C SER A 174 -27.80 14.86 -17.68
N MET A 175 -27.54 14.11 -18.77
CA MET A 175 -26.78 14.56 -19.94
C MET A 175 -27.59 15.55 -20.80
N SER A 176 -28.11 16.63 -20.23
CA SER A 176 -28.82 17.67 -20.99
C SER A 176 -27.96 18.90 -21.31
N PHE A 177 -26.64 18.86 -21.07
CA PHE A 177 -25.76 20.03 -21.27
C PHE A 177 -24.64 19.85 -22.32
N LEU A 178 -24.55 18.72 -23.01
CA LEU A 178 -23.49 18.46 -24.01
C LEU A 178 -23.99 18.41 -25.46
N ALA A 179 -25.12 19.06 -25.76
CA ALA A 179 -25.64 19.15 -27.11
C ALA A 179 -26.12 20.58 -27.46
N SER A 180 -25.22 21.56 -27.41
CA SER A 180 -25.26 22.71 -28.32
C SER A 180 -24.04 23.61 -28.14
N SER A 181 -23.30 23.79 -29.23
CA SER A 181 -22.53 24.99 -29.62
C SER A 181 -21.10 24.65 -30.02
N SER A 182 -20.96 24.26 -31.28
CA SER A 182 -19.77 24.62 -32.07
C SER A 182 -19.71 26.15 -32.14
N THR A 183 -18.53 26.70 -31.88
CA THR A 183 -18.18 28.14 -31.86
C THR A 183 -18.53 28.87 -30.56
N LEU A 184 -17.49 29.14 -29.76
CA LEU A 184 -17.21 30.41 -29.07
C LEU A 184 -15.85 30.30 -28.34
N GLU A 185 -15.08 31.38 -28.42
CA GLU A 185 -13.75 31.59 -27.83
C GLU A 185 -13.76 31.49 -26.29
N PRO A 186 -12.57 31.37 -25.63
CA PRO A 186 -12.49 30.97 -24.23
C PRO A 186 -12.77 32.16 -23.31
N GLU A 187 -14.04 32.36 -22.93
CA GLU A 187 -14.36 33.13 -21.74
C GLU A 187 -14.23 32.26 -20.48
N ASP A 188 -13.40 32.78 -19.59
CA ASP A 188 -13.06 32.34 -18.25
C ASP A 188 -14.29 32.27 -17.33
N SER A 189 -15.14 31.27 -17.55
CA SER A 189 -16.19 30.89 -16.60
C SER A 189 -16.29 29.37 -16.56
N SER A 190 -15.32 28.77 -15.86
CA SER A 190 -15.46 27.39 -15.40
C SER A 190 -16.83 27.26 -14.71
N PRO A 191 -17.76 26.41 -15.19
CA PRO A 191 -18.96 26.13 -14.42
C PRO A 191 -18.46 25.54 -13.10
N THR A 192 -18.68 26.27 -12.02
CA THR A 192 -18.38 25.86 -10.66
C THR A 192 -19.18 24.60 -10.39
N ILE A 193 -18.57 23.45 -10.69
CA ILE A 193 -18.93 22.19 -10.05
C ILE A 193 -18.61 22.42 -8.58
N ALA A 194 -19.58 22.97 -7.85
CA ALA A 194 -19.45 23.29 -6.44
C ALA A 194 -18.94 22.03 -5.73
N SER A 195 -17.70 22.06 -5.25
CA SER A 195 -17.07 20.94 -4.54
C SER A 195 -17.80 20.77 -3.21
N PRO A 196 -18.57 19.69 -2.99
CA PRO A 196 -19.11 19.40 -1.67
C PRO A 196 -18.17 18.50 -0.87
N THR A 197 -16.89 18.36 -1.27
CA THR A 197 -16.08 17.19 -0.89
C THR A 197 -14.63 17.48 -0.48
N SER A 198 -14.27 18.75 -0.24
CA SER A 198 -12.94 19.03 0.28
C SER A 198 -12.79 18.59 1.73
N TYR A 199 -12.12 17.46 1.93
CA TYR A 199 -11.76 17.01 3.27
C TYR A 199 -10.58 17.81 3.80
N VAL A 200 -10.74 18.27 5.03
CA VAL A 200 -9.77 19.10 5.75
C VAL A 200 -9.00 18.19 6.70
N HIS A 201 -7.74 17.93 6.39
CA HIS A 201 -6.84 17.28 7.35
C HIS A 201 -6.22 18.32 8.28
N VAL A 202 -6.80 18.56 9.45
CA VAL A 202 -6.10 19.32 10.50
C VAL A 202 -5.04 18.40 11.12
N ARG A 203 -3.76 18.67 10.83
CA ARG A 203 -2.64 17.93 11.43
C ARG A 203 -2.18 18.67 12.69
N LYS A 204 -2.57 18.21 13.89
CA LYS A 204 -1.91 18.67 15.13
C LYS A 204 -0.58 17.94 15.28
N PRO A 205 0.55 18.63 15.52
CA PRO A 205 1.78 17.95 15.93
C PRO A 205 1.47 17.10 17.16
N MET A 206 1.95 15.85 17.21
CA MET A 206 1.91 15.10 18.47
C MET A 206 2.59 15.93 19.55
N GLU A 207 1.86 16.23 20.62
CA GLU A 207 2.40 16.85 21.83
C GLU A 207 3.46 15.91 22.44
N ASP A 208 4.61 16.50 22.78
CA ASP A 208 5.82 15.88 23.36
C ASP A 208 6.23 14.49 22.82
N SER A 209 6.67 14.48 21.56
CA SER A 209 7.11 13.27 20.85
C SER A 209 8.52 12.77 21.25
N SER A 210 9.16 13.41 22.23
CA SER A 210 10.52 13.07 22.73
C SER A 210 10.49 12.00 23.81
N GLU A 211 9.37 11.82 24.49
CA GLU A 211 9.25 10.85 25.57
C GLU A 211 9.52 9.43 25.07
N ASN A 212 10.13 8.65 25.96
CA ASN A 212 10.37 7.23 25.74
C ASN A 212 9.04 6.47 25.61
N PHE A 213 9.04 5.46 24.73
CA PHE A 213 7.91 4.58 24.55
C PHE A 213 7.78 3.61 25.73
N GLN A 214 6.62 3.66 26.38
CA GLN A 214 6.32 2.84 27.55
C GLN A 214 5.15 1.91 27.29
N PHE A 215 5.31 0.66 27.69
CA PHE A 215 4.25 -0.33 27.65
C PHE A 215 3.27 -0.09 28.80
N ASN A 216 1.98 -0.25 28.52
CA ASN A 216 0.96 -0.28 29.56
C ASN A 216 0.98 -1.66 30.26
N LEU A 217 1.69 -1.75 31.39
CA LEU A 217 1.88 -2.99 32.13
C LEU A 217 0.56 -3.54 32.69
N SER A 218 -0.35 -2.70 33.18
CA SER A 218 -1.65 -3.16 33.69
C SER A 218 -2.54 -3.73 32.58
N TYR A 219 -2.48 -3.16 31.38
CA TYR A 219 -3.14 -3.74 30.21
C TYR A 219 -2.53 -5.11 29.85
N ILE A 220 -1.20 -5.23 29.87
CA ILE A 220 -0.51 -6.51 29.63
C ILE A 220 -0.94 -7.57 30.64
N ASP A 221 -0.98 -7.22 31.92
CA ASP A 221 -1.45 -8.12 32.99
C ASP A 221 -2.91 -8.53 32.78
N SER A 222 -3.77 -7.60 32.34
CA SER A 222 -5.18 -7.89 32.04
C SER A 222 -5.34 -8.89 30.90
N VAL A 223 -4.56 -8.75 29.82
CA VAL A 223 -4.57 -9.70 28.68
C VAL A 223 -4.10 -11.08 29.13
N ASN A 224 -3.05 -11.14 29.93
CA ASN A 224 -2.46 -12.40 30.37
C ASN A 224 -3.26 -13.11 31.46
N SER A 225 -4.09 -12.37 32.20
CA SER A 225 -4.96 -12.91 33.27
C SER A 225 -6.35 -13.31 32.77
N ASP A 226 -6.75 -12.88 31.56
CA ASP A 226 -8.03 -13.24 30.96
C ASP A 226 -8.01 -14.69 30.44
N PRO A 227 -8.80 -15.62 31.02
CA PRO A 227 -8.84 -17.02 30.58
C PRO A 227 -9.41 -17.20 29.16
N GLU A 228 -10.13 -16.21 28.62
CA GLU A 228 -10.67 -16.22 27.25
C GLU A 228 -9.71 -15.58 26.24
N SER A 229 -8.58 -15.04 26.70
CA SER A 229 -7.58 -14.48 25.81
C SER A 229 -6.98 -15.57 24.92
N THR A 230 -6.93 -15.28 23.62
CA THR A 230 -6.32 -16.16 22.63
C THR A 230 -4.86 -15.83 22.35
N TRP A 231 -4.31 -14.81 23.01
CA TRP A 231 -2.95 -14.33 22.83
C TRP A 231 -2.34 -13.86 24.14
N THR A 232 -1.02 -13.74 24.16
CA THR A 232 -0.25 -13.27 25.33
C THR A 232 0.49 -12.00 24.97
N ALA A 233 0.63 -11.13 25.98
CA ALA A 233 1.31 -9.85 25.86
C ALA A 233 2.59 -9.82 26.70
N HIS A 234 3.59 -9.06 26.27
CA HIS A 234 4.86 -8.87 26.95
C HIS A 234 5.51 -7.53 26.54
N PRO A 235 6.13 -6.79 27.47
CA PRO A 235 6.95 -5.65 27.10
C PRO A 235 8.22 -6.13 26.39
N HIS A 236 8.47 -5.63 25.18
CA HIS A 236 9.70 -5.92 24.44
C HIS A 236 10.77 -4.90 24.83
N GLU A 237 11.80 -5.32 25.56
CA GLU A 237 12.85 -4.44 26.11
C GLU A 237 13.56 -3.60 25.06
N GLN A 238 13.73 -4.11 23.84
CA GLN A 238 14.32 -3.41 22.71
C GLN A 238 13.48 -2.22 22.24
N MET A 239 12.21 -2.14 22.65
CA MET A 239 11.33 -0.99 22.43
C MET A 239 11.11 -0.19 23.71
N HIS A 240 10.94 -0.88 24.85
CA HIS A 240 10.63 -0.23 26.14
C HIS A 240 11.79 0.67 26.57
N ASP A 241 11.52 1.97 26.73
CA ASP A 241 12.53 2.97 27.08
C ASP A 241 13.74 3.10 26.13
N SER A 242 13.75 2.34 25.04
CA SER A 242 14.84 2.29 24.05
C SER A 242 14.55 3.11 22.79
N ILE A 243 13.26 3.35 22.52
CA ILE A 243 12.81 4.22 21.42
C ILE A 243 11.85 5.28 21.97
N THR A 244 11.73 6.40 21.27
CA THR A 244 10.72 7.41 21.60
C THR A 244 9.35 6.96 21.14
N LYS A 245 8.28 7.51 21.75
CA LYS A 245 6.90 7.34 21.28
C LYS A 245 6.79 7.67 19.79
N HIS A 246 7.48 8.72 19.33
CA HIS A 246 7.49 9.08 17.92
C HIS A 246 8.06 7.99 17.02
N GLN A 247 9.18 7.39 17.41
CA GLN A 247 9.80 6.30 16.65
C GLN A 247 8.88 5.08 16.61
N ALA A 248 8.21 4.75 17.72
CA ALA A 248 7.22 3.68 17.75
C ALA A 248 6.07 3.93 16.76
N TYR A 249 5.50 5.13 16.70
CA TYR A 249 4.45 5.45 15.71
C TYR A 249 4.96 5.40 14.27
N ARG A 250 6.21 5.81 14.01
CA ARG A 250 6.81 5.66 12.67
C ARG A 250 6.96 4.20 12.25
N MET A 251 7.18 3.28 13.20
CA MET A 251 7.21 1.85 12.89
C MET A 251 5.86 1.35 12.33
N LEU A 252 4.76 2.04 12.63
CA LEU A 252 3.43 1.81 12.07
C LEU A 252 3.18 2.61 10.79
N GLY A 253 4.18 3.22 10.15
CA GLY A 253 3.97 4.13 9.01
C GLY A 253 3.21 5.43 9.37
N VAL A 254 2.93 5.69 10.65
CA VAL A 254 2.16 6.86 11.10
C VAL A 254 3.07 8.08 11.27
N SER A 255 2.59 9.23 10.80
CA SER A 255 3.30 10.51 10.89
C SER A 255 3.45 11.04 12.33
N LYS A 256 4.30 12.06 12.51
CA LYS A 256 4.46 12.86 13.76
C LYS A 256 3.18 13.59 14.19
N TYR A 257 2.14 13.57 13.37
CA TYR A 257 0.93 14.35 13.59
C TYR A 257 -0.20 13.41 14.03
N GLU A 258 -0.89 13.78 15.12
CA GLU A 258 -2.09 13.07 15.52
C GLU A 258 -3.12 13.15 14.39
N LYS A 259 -3.69 12.00 13.99
CA LYS A 259 -5.01 12.01 13.37
C LYS A 259 -5.96 12.51 14.47
N PRO A 260 -6.62 13.67 14.34
CA PRO A 260 -7.36 14.26 15.44
C PRO A 260 -8.40 13.25 15.96
N ASN A 261 -8.28 12.89 17.24
CA ASN A 261 -9.42 12.38 17.98
C ASN A 261 -10.51 13.49 17.92
N HIS A 262 -11.66 13.16 17.35
CA HIS A 262 -12.89 13.98 17.36
C HIS A 262 -13.11 15.06 16.28
N GLY A 263 -12.38 15.04 15.16
CA GLY A 263 -12.62 15.95 14.03
C GLY A 263 -13.50 15.44 12.88
N TRP A 264 -13.97 14.18 12.94
CA TRP A 264 -14.87 13.65 11.91
C TRP A 264 -16.23 14.36 12.07
N ASP A 265 -16.54 15.34 11.23
CA ASP A 265 -17.91 15.82 11.15
C ASP A 265 -18.77 14.73 10.49
N ARG A 266 -19.16 13.73 11.27
CA ARG A 266 -20.08 12.66 10.89
C ARG A 266 -21.41 13.20 10.33
N ARG A 267 -21.72 14.48 10.53
CA ARG A 267 -22.98 15.11 10.10
C ARG A 267 -23.05 15.37 8.60
N THR A 268 -21.92 15.55 7.90
CA THR A 268 -21.92 15.74 6.43
C THR A 268 -21.85 14.43 5.64
N TYR A 269 -21.46 13.33 6.29
CA TYR A 269 -21.35 12.01 5.66
C TYR A 269 -22.70 11.36 5.33
N HIS A 270 -23.78 11.74 6.04
CA HIS A 270 -25.08 11.07 5.94
C HIS A 270 -26.14 11.77 5.07
N HIS A 271 -25.82 12.89 4.40
CA HIS A 271 -26.87 13.72 3.78
C HIS A 271 -27.00 13.69 2.26
N ARG A 272 -26.41 12.73 1.55
CA ARG A 272 -26.88 12.42 0.20
C ARG A 272 -27.17 10.95 0.02
N GLU A 273 -28.42 10.68 -0.33
CA GLU A 273 -28.90 9.46 -0.94
C GLU A 273 -28.09 9.19 -2.22
N THR A 274 -26.92 8.57 -2.08
CA THR A 274 -26.41 7.74 -3.17
C THR A 274 -27.36 6.56 -3.24
N ALA A 275 -28.24 6.59 -4.24
CA ALA A 275 -29.28 5.60 -4.50
C ALA A 275 -28.84 4.20 -4.07
N ASN A 276 -29.72 3.48 -3.35
CA ASN A 276 -29.57 2.08 -2.91
C ASN A 276 -29.20 1.16 -4.09
N LEU A 277 -27.94 1.21 -4.53
CA LEU A 277 -27.38 0.39 -5.58
C LEU A 277 -27.22 -1.00 -4.99
N HIS A 278 -28.17 -1.86 -5.31
CA HIS A 278 -28.05 -3.29 -5.07
C HIS A 278 -27.04 -3.83 -6.08
N LEU A 279 -25.79 -4.02 -5.65
CA LEU A 279 -24.83 -4.79 -6.42
C LEU A 279 -25.27 -6.27 -6.40
N PRO A 280 -25.46 -6.91 -7.56
CA PRO A 280 -25.73 -8.34 -7.64
C PRO A 280 -24.61 -9.13 -6.93
N GLN A 281 -24.98 -10.05 -6.03
CA GLN A 281 -24.06 -10.95 -5.35
C GLN A 281 -23.60 -12.04 -6.32
N TYR A 282 -22.61 -11.76 -7.17
CA TYR A 282 -22.05 -12.76 -8.08
C TYR A 282 -20.53 -12.71 -8.12
N VAL A 283 -19.88 -13.21 -7.06
CA VAL A 283 -18.54 -13.83 -7.13
C VAL A 283 -18.54 -14.88 -6.03
N SER A 284 -18.59 -16.18 -6.37
CA SER A 284 -18.53 -17.20 -5.31
C SER A 284 -18.28 -18.64 -5.75
N LEU A 285 -18.54 -19.08 -6.98
CA LEU A 285 -18.61 -20.54 -7.21
C LEU A 285 -17.25 -21.19 -7.54
N ILE A 286 -16.46 -20.64 -8.48
CA ILE A 286 -15.16 -21.24 -8.86
C ILE A 286 -14.14 -21.14 -7.72
N GLN A 287 -14.09 -19.99 -7.03
CA GLN A 287 -13.19 -19.82 -5.89
C GLN A 287 -13.52 -20.80 -4.76
N LYS A 288 -14.80 -21.08 -4.51
CA LYS A 288 -15.18 -22.00 -3.42
C LYS A 288 -14.69 -23.42 -3.66
N GLU A 289 -14.91 -23.98 -4.86
CA GLU A 289 -14.44 -25.34 -5.17
C GLU A 289 -12.91 -25.45 -5.09
N ALA A 290 -12.17 -24.45 -5.57
CA ALA A 290 -10.71 -24.42 -5.49
C ALA A 290 -10.23 -24.25 -4.03
N VAL A 291 -10.89 -23.39 -3.24
CA VAL A 291 -10.57 -23.16 -1.83
C VAL A 291 -10.89 -24.37 -0.96
N GLU A 292 -11.93 -25.13 -1.27
CA GLU A 292 -12.27 -26.38 -0.58
C GLU A 292 -11.17 -27.45 -0.73
N GLN A 293 -10.37 -27.39 -1.79
CA GLN A 293 -9.21 -28.27 -1.99
C GLN A 293 -7.96 -27.80 -1.23
N LEU A 294 -7.94 -26.57 -0.72
CA LEU A 294 -6.81 -26.06 0.04
C LEU A 294 -6.74 -26.71 1.43
N PRO A 295 -5.53 -26.96 1.97
CA PRO A 295 -5.41 -27.51 3.31
C PRO A 295 -5.93 -26.51 4.35
N LYS A 296 -6.54 -27.02 5.43
CA LYS A 296 -7.00 -26.19 6.56
C LYS A 296 -5.88 -25.38 7.23
N HIS A 297 -4.65 -25.87 7.12
CA HIS A 297 -3.45 -25.21 7.58
C HIS A 297 -2.42 -25.18 6.46
N PHE A 298 -1.87 -24.01 6.20
CA PHE A 298 -0.82 -23.80 5.23
C PHE A 298 0.15 -22.74 5.75
N ASP A 299 1.44 -23.00 5.62
CA ASP A 299 2.48 -22.12 6.11
C ASP A 299 3.72 -22.19 5.21
N TRP A 300 4.04 -21.10 4.52
CA TRP A 300 5.23 -21.06 3.67
C TRP A 300 6.54 -21.34 4.43
N ARG A 301 6.59 -21.14 5.76
CA ARG A 301 7.77 -21.48 6.58
C ARG A 301 8.11 -22.97 6.56
N ASP A 302 7.17 -23.83 6.19
CA ASP A 302 7.41 -25.27 5.99
C ASP A 302 8.14 -25.59 4.68
N HIS A 303 8.11 -24.67 3.73
CA HIS A 303 8.59 -24.87 2.36
C HIS A 303 9.79 -23.98 2.02
N ILE A 304 9.97 -22.86 2.71
CA ILE A 304 11.05 -21.91 2.47
C ILE A 304 11.83 -21.63 3.75
N GLU A 305 13.13 -21.39 3.61
CA GLU A 305 13.96 -20.92 4.72
C GLU A 305 13.52 -19.52 5.15
N ASP A 306 13.62 -19.25 6.45
CA ASP A 306 13.33 -17.92 6.94
C ASP A 306 14.37 -16.92 6.41
N MET A 307 13.91 -15.91 5.66
CA MET A 307 14.76 -14.80 5.20
C MET A 307 15.30 -13.92 6.35
N GLY A 308 14.86 -14.17 7.59
CA GLY A 308 15.10 -13.36 8.77
C GLY A 308 14.08 -12.23 8.88
N ALA A 309 13.76 -11.80 10.11
CA ALA A 309 12.97 -10.60 10.33
C ALA A 309 13.85 -9.36 10.11
N ILE A 310 13.42 -8.45 9.23
CA ILE A 310 14.06 -7.15 9.09
C ILE A 310 13.54 -6.28 10.24
N ASP A 311 14.44 -5.54 10.89
CA ASP A 311 14.06 -4.44 11.76
C ASP A 311 14.05 -3.17 10.91
N GLN A 312 12.87 -2.60 10.70
CA GLN A 312 12.72 -1.39 9.92
C GLN A 312 13.27 -0.14 10.63
N GLY A 313 13.48 -0.22 11.95
CA GLY A 313 13.86 0.90 12.80
C GLY A 313 12.82 2.01 12.84
N ALA A 314 13.26 3.23 13.08
CA ALA A 314 12.39 4.42 13.12
C ALA A 314 11.90 4.90 11.74
N CYS A 315 12.26 4.22 10.65
CA CYS A 315 11.81 4.56 9.31
C CYS A 315 10.42 3.97 9.04
N GLY A 316 9.52 4.77 8.48
CA GLY A 316 8.17 4.36 8.06
C GLY A 316 8.19 3.52 6.78
N SER A 317 9.01 2.47 6.73
CA SER A 317 9.31 1.68 5.52
C SER A 317 8.63 0.31 5.49
N CYS A 318 7.63 0.06 6.34
CA CYS A 318 6.93 -1.22 6.40
C CYS A 318 6.41 -1.67 5.03
N TYR A 319 5.92 -0.72 4.21
CA TYR A 319 5.45 -0.96 2.84
C TYR A 319 6.57 -1.49 1.93
N ALA A 320 7.78 -0.95 2.04
CA ALA A 320 8.93 -1.36 1.25
C ALA A 320 9.50 -2.70 1.75
N VAL A 321 9.60 -2.88 3.08
CA VAL A 321 10.11 -4.11 3.69
C VAL A 321 9.19 -5.30 3.39
N SER A 322 7.90 -5.19 3.69
CA SER A 322 6.93 -6.27 3.43
C SER A 322 6.86 -6.65 1.95
N THR A 323 6.81 -5.66 1.06
CA THR A 323 6.69 -5.91 -0.39
C THR A 323 7.98 -6.45 -0.99
N THR A 324 9.16 -5.97 -0.59
CA THR A 324 10.42 -6.52 -1.12
C THR A 324 10.70 -7.93 -0.61
N MET A 325 10.29 -8.26 0.62
CA MET A 325 10.30 -9.64 1.10
C MET A 325 9.35 -10.53 0.27
N MET A 326 8.12 -10.09 -0.02
CA MET A 326 7.22 -10.78 -0.96
C MET A 326 7.91 -10.99 -2.30
N CYS A 327 8.46 -9.95 -2.91
CA CYS A 327 9.12 -10.03 -4.23
C CYS A 327 10.26 -11.04 -4.25
N SER A 328 11.07 -11.09 -3.19
CA SER A 328 12.18 -12.05 -3.05
C SER A 328 11.68 -13.49 -3.08
N ILE A 329 10.64 -13.77 -2.29
CA ILE A 329 10.06 -15.11 -2.14
C ILE A 329 9.33 -15.52 -3.42
N ARG A 330 8.45 -14.66 -3.94
CA ARG A 330 7.67 -14.96 -5.15
C ARG A 330 8.54 -15.14 -6.38
N ARG A 331 9.60 -14.34 -6.54
CA ARG A 331 10.58 -14.55 -7.62
C ARG A 331 11.22 -15.92 -7.53
N LYS A 332 11.69 -16.30 -6.34
CA LYS A 332 12.33 -17.61 -6.13
C LYS A 332 11.35 -18.77 -6.38
N ILE A 333 10.11 -18.65 -5.92
CA ILE A 333 9.05 -19.63 -6.19
C ILE A 333 8.81 -19.75 -7.70
N ALA A 334 8.69 -18.63 -8.42
CA ALA A 334 8.48 -18.64 -9.86
C ALA A 334 9.64 -19.32 -10.62
N GLU A 335 10.89 -19.00 -10.26
CA GLU A 335 12.09 -19.64 -10.84
C GLU A 335 12.08 -21.17 -10.60
N MET A 336 11.76 -21.61 -9.38
CA MET A 336 11.68 -23.03 -9.05
C MET A 336 10.54 -23.74 -9.78
N LYS A 337 9.38 -23.09 -9.95
CA LYS A 337 8.25 -23.63 -10.71
C LYS A 337 8.61 -23.84 -12.19
N GLN A 338 9.37 -22.92 -12.77
CA GLN A 338 9.87 -23.08 -14.14
C GLN A 338 10.82 -24.28 -14.29
N SER A 339 11.71 -24.49 -13.33
CA SER A 339 12.71 -25.55 -13.42
C SER A 339 12.20 -26.93 -13.00
N GLU A 340 11.27 -27.01 -12.03
CA GLU A 340 10.87 -28.27 -11.37
C GLU A 340 9.37 -28.60 -11.50
N GLY A 341 8.52 -27.64 -11.87
CA GLY A 341 7.06 -27.77 -11.91
C GLY A 341 6.37 -27.67 -10.53
N ASP A 342 5.11 -27.24 -10.52
CA ASP A 342 4.31 -26.97 -9.30
C ASP A 342 4.24 -28.14 -8.31
N LEU A 343 4.04 -29.36 -8.84
CA LEU A 343 3.84 -30.57 -8.03
C LEU A 343 5.09 -30.95 -7.22
N ARG A 344 6.30 -30.65 -7.71
CA ARG A 344 7.54 -30.96 -6.97
C ARG A 344 7.80 -30.00 -5.83
N LEU A 345 7.42 -28.73 -5.97
CA LEU A 345 7.60 -27.70 -4.94
C LEU A 345 6.83 -28.04 -3.63
N MET A 346 5.68 -28.70 -3.78
CA MET A 346 4.78 -29.04 -2.67
C MET A 346 4.93 -30.48 -2.18
N GLN A 347 5.68 -31.33 -2.88
CA GLN A 347 5.89 -32.72 -2.48
C GLN A 347 7.02 -32.84 -1.45
N THR A 348 6.67 -33.33 -0.26
CA THR A 348 7.66 -33.86 0.67
C THR A 348 8.36 -35.05 0.04
N ASN A 349 9.69 -35.02 -0.05
CA ASN A 349 10.47 -36.14 -0.56
C ASN A 349 10.30 -37.36 0.38
N ALA A 350 9.37 -38.26 0.04
CA ALA A 350 8.93 -39.37 0.90
C ALA A 350 10.07 -40.34 1.27
N ARG A 351 11.21 -40.28 0.56
CA ARG A 351 12.38 -41.13 0.78
C ARG A 351 13.40 -40.58 1.79
N SER A 352 13.42 -39.28 2.09
CA SER A 352 14.48 -38.68 2.95
C SER A 352 14.03 -38.25 4.34
N LYS A 353 12.72 -38.20 4.64
CA LYS A 353 12.16 -37.55 5.87
C LYS A 353 12.66 -36.11 6.11
N GLN A 354 13.41 -35.51 5.18
CA GLN A 354 14.00 -34.18 5.30
C GLN A 354 13.33 -33.28 4.26
N LYS A 355 12.49 -32.34 4.73
CA LYS A 355 11.97 -31.24 3.91
C LYS A 355 13.15 -30.35 3.53
N THR A 356 13.67 -30.45 2.32
CA THR A 356 14.61 -29.45 1.80
C THR A 356 13.82 -28.18 1.54
N LYS A 357 13.99 -27.17 2.39
CA LYS A 357 13.36 -25.86 2.20
C LYS A 357 14.06 -25.08 1.10
N ILE A 358 13.34 -24.21 0.41
CA ILE A 358 13.94 -23.28 -0.56
C ILE A 358 14.82 -22.29 0.20
N SER A 359 16.11 -22.28 -0.11
CA SER A 359 17.09 -21.37 0.48
C SER A 359 17.23 -20.07 -0.32
N PHE A 360 17.69 -19.02 0.35
CA PHE A 360 17.86 -17.68 -0.24
C PHE A 360 19.30 -17.18 -0.08
N SER A 361 19.99 -16.98 -1.19
CA SER A 361 21.26 -16.25 -1.24
C SER A 361 21.04 -14.74 -1.04
N SER A 362 22.12 -13.96 -0.89
CA SER A 362 22.03 -12.49 -0.83
C SER A 362 21.51 -11.86 -2.13
N GLU A 363 21.83 -12.47 -3.28
CA GLU A 363 21.29 -12.08 -4.58
C GLU A 363 19.81 -12.42 -4.71
N ASP A 364 19.29 -13.35 -3.90
CA ASP A 364 17.87 -13.68 -3.97
C ASP A 364 16.97 -12.64 -3.29
N LYS A 365 17.55 -11.86 -2.37
CA LYS A 365 16.83 -10.91 -1.51
C LYS A 365 16.75 -9.55 -2.21
N MET A 366 15.55 -9.05 -2.48
CA MET A 366 15.32 -7.72 -3.02
C MET A 366 15.61 -6.64 -1.96
N SER A 367 16.11 -5.48 -2.39
CA SER A 367 16.47 -4.38 -1.49
C SER A 367 15.29 -3.44 -1.20
N ALA A 368 14.83 -3.43 0.05
CA ALA A 368 13.89 -2.41 0.53
C ALA A 368 14.52 -1.00 0.49
N GLN A 369 15.82 -0.88 0.72
CA GLN A 369 16.51 0.42 0.71
C GLN A 369 16.58 1.02 -0.70
N ASP A 370 16.71 0.19 -1.73
CA ASP A 370 16.62 0.65 -3.11
C ASP A 370 15.22 1.24 -3.42
N VAL A 371 14.15 0.67 -2.87
CA VAL A 371 12.80 1.27 -2.97
C VAL A 371 12.76 2.63 -2.27
N LEU A 372 13.31 2.74 -1.06
CA LEU A 372 13.40 4.00 -0.31
C LEU A 372 14.20 5.06 -1.07
N ASN A 373 15.28 4.66 -1.76
CA ASN A 373 16.14 5.60 -2.47
C ASN A 373 15.59 6.02 -3.84
N CYS A 374 14.81 5.15 -4.51
CA CYS A 374 14.51 5.29 -5.94
C CYS A 374 13.04 5.50 -6.30
N SER A 375 12.09 5.15 -5.44
CA SER A 375 10.68 5.08 -5.86
C SER A 375 10.04 6.46 -6.01
N PRO A 376 9.63 6.89 -7.22
CA PRO A 376 9.02 8.22 -7.43
C PRO A 376 7.57 8.32 -6.95
N THR A 377 6.99 7.20 -6.50
CA THR A 377 5.58 7.08 -6.10
C THR A 377 5.44 6.71 -4.63
N ASN A 378 6.53 6.66 -3.86
CA ASN A 378 6.49 6.43 -2.43
C ASN A 378 7.40 7.46 -1.75
N GLN A 379 7.14 7.75 -0.47
CA GLN A 379 7.73 8.87 0.23
C GLN A 379 8.91 8.46 1.15
N GLY A 380 9.57 7.34 0.86
CA GLY A 380 10.72 6.87 1.63
C GLY A 380 10.34 6.49 3.07
N CYS A 381 11.06 7.00 4.07
CA CYS A 381 10.72 6.80 5.48
C CYS A 381 9.46 7.55 5.92
N GLU A 382 8.87 8.32 5.01
CA GLU A 382 7.59 8.97 5.17
C GLU A 382 6.41 8.08 4.74
N GLY A 383 6.62 6.79 4.43
CA GLY A 383 5.52 5.89 4.08
C GLY A 383 5.33 5.70 2.58
N GLY A 384 4.27 4.96 2.25
CA GLY A 384 4.02 4.46 0.91
C GLY A 384 3.15 3.21 0.90
N TYR A 385 2.90 2.67 -0.29
CA TYR A 385 1.91 1.61 -0.50
C TYR A 385 2.51 0.38 -1.18
N PRO A 386 2.22 -0.85 -0.72
CA PRO A 386 2.65 -2.07 -1.40
C PRO A 386 2.30 -2.11 -2.90
N PHE A 387 1.13 -1.58 -3.28
CA PHE A 387 0.70 -1.45 -4.67
C PHE A 387 1.70 -0.62 -5.50
N LEU A 388 2.18 0.50 -4.95
CA LEU A 388 3.12 1.38 -5.62
C LEU A 388 4.55 0.84 -5.63
N VAL A 389 4.92 -0.02 -4.66
CA VAL A 389 6.15 -0.81 -4.77
C VAL A 389 6.04 -1.85 -5.90
N GLY A 390 4.87 -2.44 -6.10
CA GLY A 390 4.57 -3.29 -7.27
C GLY A 390 4.70 -2.54 -8.59
N TRP A 391 4.09 -1.36 -8.69
CA TRP A 391 4.25 -0.43 -9.82
C TRP A 391 5.72 -0.08 -10.09
N HIS A 392 6.48 0.23 -9.02
CA HIS A 392 7.92 0.49 -9.10
C HIS A 392 8.70 -0.73 -9.59
N SER A 393 8.39 -1.92 -9.07
CA SER A 393 9.02 -3.18 -9.50
C SER A 393 8.77 -3.46 -10.98
N TYR A 394 7.57 -3.17 -11.48
CA TYR A 394 7.23 -3.37 -12.88
C TYR A 394 7.96 -2.38 -13.80
N ARG A 395 7.90 -1.08 -13.48
CA ARG A 395 8.49 -0.02 -14.33
C ARG A 395 10.00 0.06 -14.23
N HIS A 396 10.53 0.06 -13.01
CA HIS A 396 11.93 0.34 -12.71
C HIS A 396 12.72 -0.92 -12.39
N GLY A 397 12.07 -1.95 -11.87
CA GLY A 397 12.74 -3.08 -11.24
C GLY A 397 13.33 -2.69 -9.89
N ILE A 398 13.69 -3.70 -9.11
CA ILE A 398 14.31 -3.55 -7.79
C ILE A 398 15.67 -4.27 -7.82
N THR A 399 16.70 -3.66 -7.24
CA THR A 399 18.01 -4.31 -7.10
C THR A 399 18.05 -5.26 -5.89
N THR A 400 19.10 -6.04 -5.76
CA THR A 400 19.26 -7.02 -4.69
C THR A 400 19.90 -6.40 -3.45
N ARG A 401 19.71 -7.04 -2.30
CA ARG A 401 20.26 -6.63 -0.99
C ARG A 401 21.78 -6.72 -0.96
N SER A 402 22.38 -7.55 -1.81
CA SER A 402 23.85 -7.59 -1.98
C SER A 402 24.40 -6.31 -2.60
N LYS A 403 23.61 -5.58 -3.40
CA LYS A 403 23.98 -4.30 -3.98
C LYS A 403 23.66 -3.13 -3.06
N VAL A 404 22.48 -3.16 -2.44
CA VAL A 404 22.03 -2.09 -1.54
C VAL A 404 21.49 -2.70 -0.26
N SER A 405 22.31 -2.67 0.80
CA SER A 405 21.93 -3.11 2.15
C SER A 405 20.86 -2.22 2.76
N TYR A 406 20.03 -2.80 3.63
CA TYR A 406 19.02 -2.04 4.36
C TYR A 406 19.64 -1.21 5.48
N LEU A 407 19.36 0.10 5.48
CA LEU A 407 19.84 1.04 6.50
C LEU A 407 18.69 1.66 7.31
N GLY A 408 17.47 1.62 6.79
CA GLY A 408 16.30 2.17 7.47
C GLY A 408 16.39 3.69 7.66
N VAL A 409 16.89 4.38 6.64
CA VAL A 409 16.98 5.85 6.60
C VAL A 409 16.75 6.35 5.18
N ASP A 410 16.29 7.59 5.05
CA ASP A 410 16.14 8.25 3.76
C ASP A 410 17.48 8.73 3.23
N LEU A 411 18.04 8.00 2.27
CA LEU A 411 19.21 8.43 1.51
C LEU A 411 18.78 9.11 0.21
N LYS A 412 18.15 10.28 0.36
CA LYS A 412 17.68 11.10 -0.77
C LYS A 412 18.82 11.29 -1.80
N ASP A 413 18.47 11.26 -3.08
CA ASP A 413 19.39 11.40 -4.22
C ASP A 413 20.48 10.31 -4.35
N ARG A 414 20.36 9.18 -3.62
CA ARG A 414 21.26 8.02 -3.74
C ARG A 414 20.65 6.85 -4.51
N CYS A 415 19.75 7.12 -5.45
CA CYS A 415 19.28 6.11 -6.38
C CYS A 415 20.37 5.80 -7.41
N ASP A 416 21.02 4.64 -7.28
CA ASP A 416 21.99 4.18 -8.27
C ASP A 416 21.31 3.30 -9.32
N ALA A 417 21.05 3.90 -10.48
CA ALA A 417 20.43 3.23 -11.62
C ALA A 417 21.38 2.26 -12.35
N SER A 418 22.68 2.23 -12.01
CA SER A 418 23.67 1.33 -12.64
C SER A 418 23.59 -0.10 -12.10
N HIS A 419 23.02 -0.31 -10.91
CA HIS A 419 22.85 -1.64 -10.36
C HIS A 419 21.89 -2.49 -11.21
N PRO A 420 22.17 -3.79 -11.41
CA PRO A 420 21.24 -4.70 -12.06
C PRO A 420 19.89 -4.71 -11.34
N ARG A 421 18.78 -4.61 -12.09
CA ARG A 421 17.42 -4.52 -11.53
C ARG A 421 16.56 -5.65 -12.06
N VAL A 422 15.83 -6.30 -11.18
CA VAL A 422 14.86 -7.34 -11.55
C VAL A 422 13.48 -6.70 -11.66
N LYS A 423 12.87 -6.80 -12.83
CA LYS A 423 11.50 -6.32 -13.08
C LYS A 423 10.48 -7.41 -12.81
N SER A 424 9.38 -7.05 -12.17
CA SER A 424 8.19 -7.91 -12.12
C SER A 424 7.53 -8.00 -13.50
N LYS A 425 6.64 -8.98 -13.64
CA LYS A 425 5.83 -9.20 -14.85
C LYS A 425 4.37 -8.79 -14.66
N GLY A 426 3.95 -8.58 -13.41
CA GLY A 426 2.64 -8.04 -13.07
C GLY A 426 2.59 -7.66 -11.59
N TYR A 427 1.56 -6.90 -11.21
CA TYR A 427 1.26 -6.53 -9.84
C TYR A 427 -0.22 -6.14 -9.76
N GLY A 428 -0.78 -6.10 -8.56
CA GLY A 428 -2.13 -5.59 -8.38
C GLY A 428 -2.72 -5.96 -7.03
N TYR A 429 -3.91 -5.43 -6.76
CA TYR A 429 -4.70 -5.87 -5.61
C TYR A 429 -5.19 -7.30 -5.84
N ILE A 430 -5.09 -8.14 -4.82
CA ILE A 430 -5.70 -9.47 -4.84
C ILE A 430 -7.22 -9.27 -4.77
N GLY A 431 -7.95 -9.92 -5.67
CA GLY A 431 -9.37 -9.61 -5.92
C GLY A 431 -9.59 -8.59 -7.05
N GLY A 432 -8.52 -8.00 -7.60
CA GLY A 432 -8.56 -7.17 -8.82
C GLY A 432 -8.47 -5.67 -8.57
N HIS A 433 -9.11 -5.16 -7.51
CA HIS A 433 -9.08 -3.73 -7.15
C HIS A 433 -9.07 -3.53 -5.62
N TYR A 434 -8.79 -2.30 -5.19
CA TYR A 434 -8.84 -1.93 -3.78
C TYR A 434 -10.23 -2.22 -3.18
N GLY A 435 -10.28 -2.90 -2.04
CA GLY A 435 -11.52 -3.30 -1.37
C GLY A 435 -12.18 -4.58 -1.90
N ALA A 436 -11.68 -5.23 -2.96
CA ALA A 436 -12.27 -6.47 -3.49
C ALA A 436 -11.74 -7.78 -2.88
N ALA A 437 -10.69 -7.72 -2.05
CA ALA A 437 -10.08 -8.94 -1.54
C ALA A 437 -11.04 -9.73 -0.63
N THR A 438 -11.06 -11.03 -0.82
CA THR A 438 -11.76 -11.99 0.05
C THR A 438 -10.75 -12.91 0.73
N ASN A 439 -11.17 -13.59 1.79
CA ASN A 439 -10.36 -14.66 2.39
C ASN A 439 -9.93 -15.69 1.33
N ASP A 440 -10.88 -16.09 0.48
CA ASP A 440 -10.72 -17.09 -0.56
C ASP A 440 -9.68 -16.65 -1.61
N ALA A 441 -9.79 -15.42 -2.12
CA ALA A 441 -8.84 -14.87 -3.08
C ALA A 441 -7.42 -14.76 -2.49
N LEU A 442 -7.31 -14.32 -1.23
CA LEU A 442 -6.01 -14.21 -0.55
C LEU A 442 -5.40 -15.60 -0.27
N MET A 443 -6.19 -16.59 0.15
CA MET A 443 -5.72 -17.96 0.36
C MET A 443 -5.21 -18.59 -0.94
N LEU A 444 -5.96 -18.46 -2.04
CA LEU A 444 -5.56 -18.96 -3.36
C LEU A 444 -4.26 -18.30 -3.84
N ASP A 445 -4.17 -16.97 -3.76
CA ASP A 445 -2.98 -16.25 -4.20
C ASP A 445 -1.74 -16.64 -3.38
N ILE A 446 -1.89 -16.75 -2.05
CA ILE A 446 -0.81 -17.20 -1.17
C ILE A 446 -0.36 -18.62 -1.54
N PHE A 447 -1.32 -19.54 -1.73
CA PHE A 447 -1.01 -20.94 -2.04
C PHE A 447 -0.26 -21.09 -3.36
N HIS A 448 -0.71 -20.40 -4.41
CA HIS A 448 -0.15 -20.57 -5.75
C HIS A 448 1.09 -19.73 -6.00
N HIS A 449 1.19 -18.54 -5.41
CA HIS A 449 2.21 -17.57 -5.79
C HIS A 449 3.21 -17.23 -4.69
N GLY A 450 2.94 -17.58 -3.43
CA GLY A 450 3.79 -17.21 -2.30
C GLY A 450 3.15 -16.15 -1.39
N PRO A 451 3.81 -15.78 -0.28
CA PRO A 451 3.32 -14.77 0.67
C PRO A 451 2.85 -13.47 0.00
N ALA A 452 1.86 -12.78 0.57
CA ALA A 452 1.23 -11.57 0.03
C ALA A 452 1.37 -10.36 0.98
N ALA A 453 1.68 -9.17 0.44
CA ALA A 453 1.73 -7.96 1.26
C ALA A 453 0.31 -7.46 1.56
N VAL A 454 0.03 -7.06 2.80
CA VAL A 454 -1.27 -6.54 3.25
C VAL A 454 -1.07 -5.31 4.13
N GLY A 455 -2.08 -4.43 4.17
CA GLY A 455 -2.18 -3.38 5.18
C GLY A 455 -3.01 -3.85 6.37
N ILE A 456 -2.70 -3.34 7.57
CA ILE A 456 -3.48 -3.56 8.78
C ILE A 456 -3.70 -2.24 9.56
N ASP A 457 -4.87 -2.08 10.21
CA ASP A 457 -5.09 -1.06 11.25
C ASP A 457 -4.46 -1.57 12.54
N THR A 458 -3.22 -1.18 12.82
CA THR A 458 -2.49 -1.64 13.99
C THR A 458 -2.96 -0.90 15.24
N PRO A 459 -3.62 -1.58 16.20
CA PRO A 459 -3.84 -0.99 17.51
C PRO A 459 -2.53 -0.92 18.30
N SER A 460 -2.42 0.02 19.23
CA SER A 460 -1.25 0.14 20.11
C SER A 460 -0.98 -1.14 20.92
N SER A 461 -2.00 -1.95 21.18
CA SER A 461 -1.85 -3.25 21.85
C SER A 461 -1.06 -4.29 21.04
N LEU A 462 -0.89 -4.12 19.73
CA LEU A 462 -0.06 -5.03 18.94
C LEU A 462 1.42 -4.90 19.31
N PHE A 463 1.89 -3.74 19.77
CA PHE A 463 3.27 -3.58 20.21
C PHE A 463 3.64 -4.59 21.29
N SER A 464 2.71 -4.91 22.21
CA SER A 464 2.96 -5.87 23.29
C SER A 464 2.72 -7.32 22.89
N TYR A 465 2.36 -7.65 21.65
CA TYR A 465 2.12 -9.03 21.24
C TYR A 465 3.35 -9.90 21.46
N ARG A 466 3.16 -11.05 22.11
CA ARG A 466 4.19 -12.09 22.30
C ARG A 466 3.90 -13.35 21.52
N SER A 467 2.71 -13.93 21.70
CA SER A 467 2.32 -15.17 21.01
C SER A 467 0.81 -15.38 21.02
N GLY A 468 0.32 -16.32 20.20
CA GLY A 468 -1.10 -16.70 20.13
C GLY A 468 -1.85 -16.04 18.97
N ILE A 469 -3.19 -16.08 19.00
CA ILE A 469 -4.04 -15.48 17.97
C ILE A 469 -4.51 -14.12 18.46
N PHE A 470 -3.89 -13.07 17.95
CA PHE A 470 -4.24 -11.69 18.25
C PHE A 470 -5.65 -11.37 17.76
N LYS A 471 -6.46 -10.76 18.64
CA LYS A 471 -7.80 -10.30 18.32
C LYS A 471 -7.78 -8.78 18.22
N CYS A 472 -8.09 -8.27 17.03
CA CYS A 472 -8.32 -6.84 16.84
C CYS A 472 -9.76 -6.50 17.20
N HIS A 473 -9.94 -5.42 17.95
CA HIS A 473 -11.25 -4.78 18.09
C HIS A 473 -11.59 -3.98 16.82
N ASN A 474 -12.88 -3.71 16.60
CA ASN A 474 -13.44 -3.10 15.38
C ASN A 474 -12.52 -2.09 14.71
N THR A 475 -12.20 -2.37 13.46
CA THR A 475 -11.47 -1.50 12.54
C THR A 475 -12.23 -0.21 12.27
N ARG A 476 -11.50 0.89 12.12
CA ARG A 476 -12.10 2.15 11.69
C ARG A 476 -12.41 2.06 10.20
N HIS A 477 -13.68 2.28 9.86
CA HIS A 477 -14.15 2.32 8.47
C HIS A 477 -15.00 3.56 8.27
N GLU A 478 -14.94 4.12 7.07
CA GLU A 478 -15.97 5.04 6.59
C GLU A 478 -17.02 4.21 5.88
N GLY A 479 -18.23 4.06 6.43
CA GLY A 479 -19.21 3.12 5.86
C GLY A 479 -19.74 3.58 4.50
N SER A 480 -19.77 2.76 3.46
CA SER A 480 -20.38 3.20 2.19
C SER A 480 -21.92 3.17 2.30
N ASN A 481 -22.59 4.15 1.69
CA ASN A 481 -24.04 4.09 1.48
C ASN A 481 -24.41 3.05 0.39
N LEU A 482 -23.42 2.45 -0.28
CA LEU A 482 -23.59 1.38 -1.25
C LEU A 482 -23.54 0.01 -0.56
N LYS A 483 -24.64 -0.75 -0.63
CA LYS A 483 -24.66 -2.14 -0.18
C LYS A 483 -23.67 -2.95 -1.03
N ASN A 484 -22.81 -3.73 -0.37
CA ASN A 484 -21.82 -4.64 -0.98
C ASN A 484 -20.58 -4.00 -1.63
N LEU A 485 -20.35 -2.68 -1.50
CA LEU A 485 -19.02 -2.11 -1.74
C LEU A 485 -18.28 -2.06 -0.41
N LYS A 486 -17.13 -2.75 -0.34
CA LYS A 486 -16.26 -2.61 0.83
C LYS A 486 -15.72 -1.17 0.83
N ALA A 487 -16.15 -0.44 1.84
CA ALA A 487 -15.80 0.95 1.97
C ALA A 487 -14.33 1.11 2.38
N TRP A 488 -13.83 2.34 2.39
CA TRP A 488 -12.45 2.59 2.82
C TRP A 488 -12.25 2.08 4.26
N GLU A 489 -11.17 1.32 4.47
CA GLU A 489 -10.79 0.79 5.76
C GLU A 489 -9.45 1.36 6.15
N ALA A 490 -9.37 1.95 7.35
CA ALA A 490 -8.12 2.51 7.81
C ALA A 490 -7.06 1.42 7.92
N THR A 491 -5.87 1.68 7.40
CA THR A 491 -4.66 0.94 7.71
C THR A 491 -3.56 1.91 8.08
N ASN A 492 -2.60 1.45 8.87
CA ASN A 492 -1.38 2.21 9.14
C ASN A 492 -0.13 1.38 8.83
N HIS A 493 -0.15 0.07 9.01
CA HIS A 493 1.05 -0.75 8.93
C HIS A 493 0.96 -1.79 7.80
N ALA A 494 2.04 -1.99 7.06
CA ALA A 494 2.11 -3.02 6.02
C ALA A 494 2.94 -4.22 6.49
N VAL A 495 2.36 -5.42 6.35
CA VAL A 495 2.94 -6.69 6.80
C VAL A 495 2.80 -7.75 5.71
N LEU A 496 3.40 -8.92 5.91
CA LEU A 496 3.43 -9.99 4.91
C LEU A 496 2.67 -11.23 5.42
N VAL A 497 1.63 -11.67 4.72
CA VAL A 497 0.87 -12.89 5.08
C VAL A 497 1.58 -14.10 4.49
N TYR A 498 1.98 -15.05 5.34
CA TYR A 498 2.70 -16.28 5.01
C TYR A 498 1.82 -17.51 4.86
N GLY A 499 0.58 -17.45 5.35
CA GLY A 499 -0.29 -18.61 5.38
C GLY A 499 -1.45 -18.44 6.35
N TRP A 500 -2.13 -19.54 6.65
CA TRP A 500 -3.31 -19.57 7.50
C TRP A 500 -3.36 -20.85 8.33
N GLY A 501 -4.21 -20.84 9.35
CA GLY A 501 -4.53 -22.03 10.10
C GLY A 501 -5.89 -22.00 10.74
N GLU A 502 -6.21 -23.10 11.38
CA GLU A 502 -7.43 -23.30 12.16
C GLU A 502 -7.05 -24.05 13.44
N THR A 503 -7.51 -23.56 14.59
CA THR A 503 -7.34 -24.26 15.86
C THR A 503 -8.24 -25.49 15.93
N LYS A 504 -7.99 -26.40 16.88
CA LYS A 504 -8.88 -27.54 17.14
C LYS A 504 -10.33 -27.13 17.47
N LYS A 505 -10.53 -25.90 17.97
CA LYS A 505 -11.83 -25.33 18.31
C LYS A 505 -12.51 -24.64 17.10
N GLY A 506 -11.88 -24.64 15.93
CA GLY A 506 -12.43 -24.02 14.71
C GLY A 506 -12.07 -22.54 14.51
N HIS A 507 -11.36 -21.91 15.45
CA HIS A 507 -10.89 -20.52 15.27
C HIS A 507 -9.84 -20.43 14.18
N LYS A 508 -10.08 -19.59 13.18
CA LYS A 508 -9.22 -19.38 12.03
C LYS A 508 -8.27 -18.22 12.28
N TYR A 509 -7.08 -18.28 11.68
CA TYR A 509 -6.09 -17.20 11.79
C TYR A 509 -5.23 -17.09 10.54
N TRP A 510 -4.70 -15.89 10.32
CA TRP A 510 -3.61 -15.60 9.41
C TRP A 510 -2.27 -15.76 10.13
N ILE A 511 -1.23 -16.17 9.41
CA ILE A 511 0.16 -16.17 9.88
C ILE A 511 0.86 -15.02 9.16
N LEU A 512 1.34 -14.03 9.89
CA LEU A 512 1.91 -12.81 9.34
C LEU A 512 3.33 -12.62 9.81
N LYS A 513 4.15 -11.99 8.97
CA LYS A 513 5.51 -11.56 9.29
C LYS A 513 5.55 -10.05 9.40
N ASN A 514 6.13 -9.59 10.50
CA ASN A 514 6.32 -8.19 10.82
C ASN A 514 7.74 -7.73 10.44
N SER A 515 7.98 -6.43 10.56
CA SER A 515 9.24 -5.76 10.23
C SER A 515 9.85 -5.04 11.45
N TRP A 516 9.65 -5.58 12.65
CA TRP A 516 10.17 -5.03 13.91
C TRP A 516 11.26 -5.93 14.53
N GLY A 517 12.03 -6.62 13.69
CA GLY A 517 13.09 -7.52 14.13
C GLY A 517 12.59 -8.84 14.72
N SER A 518 13.51 -9.75 14.98
CA SER A 518 13.21 -11.11 15.47
C SER A 518 12.93 -11.18 16.96
N PHE A 519 13.25 -10.12 17.71
CA PHE A 519 12.98 -10.04 19.15
C PHE A 519 11.48 -9.91 19.45
N TRP A 520 10.72 -9.37 18.50
CA TRP A 520 9.29 -9.12 18.66
C TRP A 520 8.45 -10.34 18.29
N GLY A 521 7.35 -10.57 19.02
CA GLY A 521 6.39 -11.63 18.74
C GLY A 521 6.98 -13.04 18.69
N GLU A 522 6.55 -13.82 17.71
CA GLU A 522 6.95 -15.22 17.50
C GLU A 522 8.13 -15.29 16.53
N ASN A 523 9.29 -14.78 16.96
CA ASN A 523 10.50 -14.60 16.12
C ASN A 523 10.25 -13.67 14.91
N GLY A 524 9.60 -12.54 15.13
CA GLY A 524 9.19 -11.58 14.09
C GLY A 524 7.89 -11.95 13.38
N PHE A 525 7.24 -13.06 13.74
CA PHE A 525 5.92 -13.45 13.26
C PHE A 525 4.83 -13.17 14.28
N PHE A 526 3.59 -13.15 13.81
CA PHE A 526 2.41 -13.07 14.64
C PHE A 526 1.21 -13.70 13.94
N ARG A 527 0.15 -13.96 14.70
CA ARG A 527 -1.09 -14.49 14.13
C ARG A 527 -2.24 -13.56 14.46
N ILE A 528 -3.04 -13.21 13.47
CA ILE A 528 -4.27 -12.42 13.66
C ILE A 528 -5.47 -13.33 13.39
N SER A 529 -6.53 -13.17 14.18
CA SER A 529 -7.83 -13.81 13.95
C SER A 529 -8.30 -13.64 12.51
N ARG A 530 -8.79 -14.71 11.91
CA ARG A 530 -9.49 -14.73 10.62
C ARG A 530 -10.97 -15.06 10.81
N ASP A 531 -11.42 -15.12 12.05
CA ASP A 531 -12.83 -15.21 12.39
C ASP A 531 -13.51 -13.85 12.15
N GLY A 532 -14.71 -13.85 11.55
CA GLY A 532 -15.48 -12.62 11.29
C GLY A 532 -15.28 -12.02 9.89
N LYS A 533 -15.68 -10.75 9.71
CA LYS A 533 -15.80 -10.09 8.40
C LYS A 533 -14.47 -9.57 7.82
N ASP A 534 -13.57 -9.07 8.66
CA ASP A 534 -12.16 -8.77 8.33
C ASP A 534 -11.45 -8.22 9.59
N ALA A 535 -10.53 -8.97 10.20
CA ALA A 535 -9.84 -8.49 11.39
C ALA A 535 -8.71 -7.54 11.01
N CYS A 536 -8.62 -6.37 11.67
CA CYS A 536 -7.54 -5.41 11.43
C CYS A 536 -7.42 -4.94 9.97
N ALA A 537 -8.46 -5.06 9.13
CA ALA A 537 -8.47 -4.61 7.74
C ALA A 537 -7.46 -5.36 6.86
N VAL A 538 -7.12 -6.61 7.23
CA VAL A 538 -6.18 -7.46 6.47
C VAL A 538 -6.62 -7.61 5.01
N LEU A 539 -7.94 -7.65 4.75
CA LEU A 539 -8.51 -7.77 3.40
C LEU A 539 -8.81 -6.40 2.76
N SER A 540 -8.32 -5.28 3.29
CA SER A 540 -8.54 -3.95 2.69
C SER A 540 -7.73 -3.76 1.40
N MET A 541 -6.42 -4.04 1.49
CA MET A 541 -5.43 -3.78 0.45
C MET A 541 -4.39 -4.90 0.21
N PRO A 542 -4.73 -6.20 0.21
CA PRO A 542 -3.77 -7.23 -0.18
C PRO A 542 -3.22 -7.01 -1.59
N VAL A 543 -1.90 -7.08 -1.76
CA VAL A 543 -1.18 -6.86 -3.01
C VAL A 543 -0.29 -8.05 -3.34
N GLY A 544 -0.33 -8.47 -4.60
CA GLY A 544 0.60 -9.42 -5.19
C GLY A 544 1.54 -8.74 -6.19
N VAL A 545 2.79 -9.21 -6.25
CA VAL A 545 3.76 -8.88 -7.31
C VAL A 545 4.27 -10.18 -7.92
N TYR A 546 4.16 -10.30 -9.24
CA TYR A 546 4.32 -11.57 -9.94
C TYR A 546 5.57 -11.59 -10.82
N TYR A 547 6.22 -12.74 -10.83
CA TYR A 547 7.37 -13.06 -11.66
C TYR A 547 6.99 -14.27 -12.52
N ARG A 548 7.59 -14.37 -13.70
CA ARG A 548 7.39 -15.54 -14.56
C ARG A 548 8.15 -16.70 -14.02
#